data_AF-A0A7S1GFN6-F1
#
_entry.id   AF-A0A7S1GFN6-F1
#
_cell.length_a   1.000
_cell.length_b   1.000
_cell.length_c   1.000
_cell.angle_alpha   90.00
_cell.angle_beta   90.00
_cell.angle_gamma   90.00
#
_symmetry.space_group_name_H-M   'P 1'
#
loop_
_entity.id
_entity.type
_entity.pdbx_description
1 polymer ?
#
loop_
_entity_poly.entity_id
_entity_poly.type
_entity_poly.pdbx_seq_one_letter_code
_entity_poly.pdbx_strand_id
1 'polypeptide(L)'
;HTGNKALDSTGLIRLIQFVSDVFSSKCDKDVIVAVGHSLFFRSFFQLFLPRSLEHISKKKKLVNGGTVMVTLGEVTLEDGKKVYMIDPKSIVVVYGGFGKHTKK
;
A
#
# COMPACT_ATOMS: atom_id res chain seq x y z
N HIS A 1 -9.25 25.17 -14.79
CA HIS A 1 -9.16 23.73 -14.46
C HIS A 1 -9.62 23.59 -13.01
N THR A 2 -10.90 23.29 -12.81
CA THR A 2 -11.51 23.21 -11.47
C THR A 2 -11.06 21.91 -10.81
N GLY A 3 -10.25 22.02 -9.75
CA GLY A 3 -9.65 20.86 -9.09
C GLY A 3 -10.68 20.00 -8.36
N ASN A 4 -10.80 18.73 -8.73
CA ASN A 4 -11.77 17.78 -8.15
C ASN A 4 -11.30 17.16 -6.80
N LYS A 5 -10.46 17.88 -6.04
CA LYS A 5 -9.98 17.40 -4.74
C LYS A 5 -10.80 18.10 -3.65
N ALA A 6 -11.58 17.32 -2.91
CA ALA A 6 -12.18 17.80 -1.67
C ALA A 6 -11.08 18.35 -0.75
N LEU A 7 -11.31 19.52 -0.18
CA LEU A 7 -10.33 20.30 0.59
C LEU A 7 -9.88 19.59 1.89
N ASP A 8 -10.61 18.56 2.31
CA ASP A 8 -10.44 17.77 3.53
C ASP A 8 -9.79 16.39 3.32
N SER A 9 -9.37 16.05 2.10
CA SER A 9 -8.85 14.71 1.79
C SER A 9 -7.31 14.67 1.72
N THR A 10 -6.69 13.95 2.66
CA THR A 10 -5.24 13.70 2.71
C THR A 10 -4.85 12.40 2.00
N GLY A 11 -3.55 12.21 1.71
CA GLY A 11 -3.05 10.95 1.15
C GLY A 11 -3.31 9.74 2.06
N LEU A 12 -3.31 9.95 3.37
CA LEU A 12 -3.61 8.92 4.37
C LEU A 12 -5.07 8.44 4.26
N ILE A 13 -6.03 9.37 4.19
CA ILE A 13 -7.46 9.04 4.07
C ILE A 13 -7.70 8.23 2.80
N ARG A 14 -7.09 8.62 1.67
CA ARG A 14 -7.21 7.90 0.40
C ARG A 14 -6.61 6.49 0.44
N LEU A 15 -5.49 6.29 1.14
CA LEU A 15 -4.88 4.97 1.32
C LEU A 15 -5.76 4.04 2.16
N ILE A 16 -6.32 4.55 3.25
CA ILE A 16 -7.23 3.79 4.12
C ILE A 16 -8.52 3.45 3.37
N GLN A 17 -9.09 4.42 2.64
CA GLN A 17 -10.27 4.20 1.83
C GLN A 17 -10.04 3.14 0.76
N PHE A 18 -8.91 3.19 0.05
CA PHE A 18 -8.54 2.17 -0.94
C PHE A 18 -8.57 0.77 -0.33
N VAL A 19 -7.92 0.55 0.81
CA VAL A 19 -7.90 -0.77 1.43
C VAL A 19 -9.26 -1.17 2.00
N SER A 20 -10.02 -0.21 2.54
CA SER A 20 -11.39 -0.48 2.97
C SER A 20 -12.28 -0.91 1.80
N ASP A 21 -12.09 -0.35 0.61
CA ASP A 21 -12.86 -0.74 -0.57
C ASP A 21 -12.44 -2.13 -1.06
N VAL A 22 -11.16 -2.49 -0.96
CA VAL A 22 -10.61 -3.83 -1.25
C VAL A 22 -11.30 -4.93 -0.42
N PHE A 23 -11.53 -4.70 0.87
CA PHE A 23 -12.20 -5.68 1.75
C PHE A 23 -13.72 -5.49 1.86
N SER A 24 -14.29 -4.56 1.09
CA SER A 24 -15.74 -4.36 1.04
C SER A 24 -16.40 -5.19 -0.05
N SER A 25 -17.74 -5.25 -0.04
CA SER A 25 -18.52 -5.84 -1.14
C SER A 25 -18.32 -5.16 -2.50
N LYS A 26 -17.60 -4.03 -2.57
CA LYS A 26 -17.23 -3.38 -3.83
C LYS A 26 -16.14 -4.14 -4.59
N CYS A 27 -15.38 -5.02 -3.94
CA CYS A 27 -14.28 -5.76 -4.57
C CYS A 27 -14.31 -7.25 -4.17
N ASP A 28 -15.11 -8.04 -4.86
CA ASP A 28 -15.23 -9.49 -4.65
C ASP A 28 -14.15 -10.26 -5.45
N LYS A 29 -12.88 -9.89 -5.27
CA LYS A 29 -11.74 -10.46 -6.01
C LYS A 29 -10.59 -10.77 -5.07
N ASP A 30 -10.06 -11.99 -5.19
CA ASP A 30 -8.92 -12.45 -4.40
C ASP A 30 -7.60 -11.79 -4.84
N VAL A 31 -7.50 -11.42 -6.12
CA VAL A 31 -6.29 -10.82 -6.70
C VAL A 31 -6.62 -9.46 -7.28
N ILE A 32 -5.91 -8.45 -6.78
CA ILE A 32 -6.10 -7.04 -7.16
C ILE A 32 -4.79 -6.48 -7.70
N VAL A 33 -4.84 -5.98 -8.93
CA VAL A 33 -3.71 -5.30 -9.56
C VAL A 33 -3.89 -3.79 -9.41
N ALA A 34 -3.15 -3.18 -8.49
CA ALA A 34 -3.13 -1.73 -8.31
C ALA A 34 -2.01 -1.11 -9.15
N VAL A 35 -2.35 -0.12 -9.98
CA VAL A 35 -1.40 0.65 -10.80
C VAL A 35 -1.43 2.10 -10.35
N GLY A 36 -0.27 2.73 -10.20
CA GLY A 36 -0.21 4.08 -9.70
C GLY A 36 1.21 4.63 -9.58
N HIS A 37 1.34 5.71 -8.83
CA HIS A 37 2.62 6.38 -8.67
C HIS A 37 3.47 5.73 -7.58
N SER A 38 4.78 5.71 -7.80
CA SER A 38 5.73 5.09 -6.87
C SER A 38 5.70 5.68 -5.45
N LEU A 39 5.26 6.94 -5.29
CA LEU A 39 5.03 7.57 -3.98
C LEU A 39 3.83 6.97 -3.24
N PHE A 40 2.73 6.66 -3.95
CA PHE A 40 1.55 6.01 -3.36
C PHE A 40 1.96 4.67 -2.76
N PHE A 41 2.66 3.83 -3.52
CA PHE A 41 3.09 2.52 -3.05
C PHE A 41 4.09 2.61 -1.89
N ARG A 42 5.03 3.57 -1.91
CA ARG A 42 5.93 3.77 -0.76
C ARG A 42 5.15 4.12 0.50
N SER A 43 4.18 5.02 0.42
CA SER A 43 3.31 5.38 1.55
C SER A 43 2.42 4.21 2.00
N PHE A 44 1.93 3.40 1.05
CA PHE A 44 1.19 2.18 1.33
C PHE A 44 2.02 1.19 2.17
N PHE A 45 3.26 0.90 1.77
CA PHE A 45 4.18 0.06 2.54
C PHE A 45 4.52 0.65 3.90
N GLN A 46 4.71 1.96 4.02
CA GLN A 46 4.98 2.61 5.29
C GLN A 46 3.82 2.48 6.28
N LEU A 47 2.58 2.54 5.77
CA LEU A 47 1.37 2.50 6.58
C LEU A 47 0.99 1.08 7.02
N PHE A 48 1.03 0.11 6.10
CA PHE A 48 0.47 -1.22 6.32
C PHE A 48 1.51 -2.29 6.71
N LEU A 49 2.82 -1.98 6.69
CA LEU A 49 3.82 -2.87 7.31
C LEU A 49 4.08 -2.49 8.77
N PRO A 50 4.34 -3.49 9.65
CA PRO A 50 4.63 -3.26 11.07
C PRO A 50 5.71 -2.20 11.26
N ARG A 51 5.49 -1.21 12.14
CA ARG A 51 6.38 -0.05 12.29
C ARG A 51 7.84 -0.45 12.57
N SER A 52 8.04 -1.48 13.39
CA SER A 52 9.36 -2.03 13.76
C SER A 52 10.06 -2.77 12.61
N LEU A 53 9.35 -3.16 11.56
CA LEU A 53 9.95 -3.85 10.43
C LEU A 53 10.73 -2.87 9.56
N GLU A 54 12.04 -3.11 9.48
CA GLU A 54 12.89 -2.51 8.46
C GLU A 54 12.77 -3.27 7.15
N HIS A 55 12.21 -2.61 6.12
CA HIS A 55 12.09 -3.19 4.79
C HIS A 55 12.36 -2.14 3.70
N ILE A 56 12.98 -2.55 2.59
CA ILE A 56 13.35 -1.65 1.50
C ILE A 56 12.15 -0.88 0.93
N SER A 57 10.97 -1.50 0.92
CA SER A 57 9.72 -0.91 0.43
C SER A 57 9.25 0.32 1.21
N LYS A 58 9.68 0.46 2.47
CA LYS A 58 9.39 1.64 3.30
C LYS A 58 10.34 2.81 3.03
N LYS A 59 11.51 2.54 2.47
CA LYS A 59 12.59 3.54 2.26
C LYS A 59 12.66 3.98 0.80
N LYS A 60 12.46 3.06 -0.14
CA LYS A 60 12.68 3.27 -1.58
C LYS A 60 11.38 3.25 -2.37
N LYS A 61 11.38 3.99 -3.48
CA LYS A 61 10.30 3.98 -4.46
C LYS A 61 10.41 2.72 -5.31
N LEU A 62 9.26 2.18 -5.75
CA LEU A 62 9.25 1.25 -6.88
C LEU A 62 9.83 1.92 -8.12
N VAL A 63 10.61 1.17 -8.89
CA VAL A 63 11.11 1.64 -10.20
C VAL A 63 9.94 1.76 -11.18
N ASN A 64 10.14 2.50 -12.27
CA ASN A 64 9.13 2.58 -13.32
C ASN A 64 8.88 1.18 -13.91
N GLY A 65 7.60 0.80 -13.98
CA GLY A 65 7.20 -0.56 -14.37
C GLY A 65 7.52 -1.64 -13.34
N GLY A 66 7.99 -1.28 -12.15
CA GLY A 66 8.26 -2.23 -11.07
C GLY A 66 6.96 -2.86 -10.55
N THR A 67 6.96 -4.18 -10.39
CA THR A 67 5.83 -4.98 -9.93
C THR A 67 6.24 -5.78 -8.70
N VAL A 68 5.41 -5.68 -7.67
CA VAL A 68 5.56 -6.42 -6.42
C VAL A 68 4.21 -7.03 -6.03
N MET A 69 4.25 -8.24 -5.51
CA MET A 69 3.09 -8.94 -4.97
C MET A 69 3.17 -8.90 -3.45
N VAL A 70 2.01 -8.74 -2.81
CA VAL A 70 1.84 -8.80 -1.36
C VAL A 70 0.53 -9.48 -1.02
N THR A 71 0.48 -10.10 0.15
CA THR A 71 -0.76 -10.49 0.81
C THR A 71 -1.20 -9.38 1.75
N LEU A 72 -2.42 -8.90 1.55
CA LEU A 72 -3.07 -7.90 2.38
C LEU A 72 -4.12 -8.61 3.25
N GLY A 73 -4.20 -8.26 4.53
CA GLY A 73 -5.18 -8.80 5.48
C GLY A 73 -5.98 -7.72 6.18
N GLU A 74 -7.18 -8.08 6.62
CA GLU A 74 -8.05 -7.32 7.52
C GLU A 74 -8.12 -8.05 8.86
N VAL A 75 -8.00 -7.30 9.95
CA VAL A 75 -8.20 -7.78 11.32
C VAL A 75 -9.23 -6.88 11.99
N THR A 76 -10.23 -7.50 12.61
CA THR A 76 -11.21 -6.79 13.45
C THR A 76 -10.75 -6.85 14.89
N LEU A 77 -10.52 -5.69 15.50
CA LEU A 77 -10.19 -5.58 16.92
C LEU A 77 -11.44 -5.83 17.78
N GLU A 78 -11.23 -6.06 19.09
CA GLU A 78 -12.31 -6.30 20.06
C GLU A 78 -13.35 -5.15 20.10
N ASP A 79 -12.92 -3.91 19.81
CA ASP A 79 -13.77 -2.71 19.71
C ASP A 79 -14.51 -2.58 18.36
N GLY A 80 -14.52 -3.64 17.54
CA GLY A 80 -15.14 -3.65 16.20
C GLY A 80 -14.38 -2.84 15.14
N LYS A 81 -13.26 -2.20 15.51
CA LYS A 81 -12.43 -1.43 14.59
C LYS A 81 -11.65 -2.33 13.65
N LYS A 82 -11.83 -2.12 12.35
CA LYS A 82 -11.06 -2.78 11.28
C LYS A 82 -9.65 -2.17 11.16
N VAL A 83 -8.65 -3.03 11.11
CA VAL A 83 -7.25 -2.68 10.90
C VAL A 83 -6.72 -3.51 9.73
N TYR A 84 -5.93 -2.88 8.87
CA TYR A 84 -5.36 -3.53 7.70
C TYR A 84 -3.85 -3.67 7.82
N MET A 85 -3.32 -4.77 7.30
CA MET A 85 -1.88 -5.05 7.37
C MET A 85 -1.40 -5.88 6.18
N ILE A 86 -0.16 -5.65 5.78
CA ILE A 86 0.56 -6.50 4.83
C ILE A 86 1.28 -7.59 5.62
N ASP A 87 1.18 -8.85 5.21
CA ASP A 87 2.08 -9.89 5.72
C ASP A 87 3.51 -9.61 5.21
N PRO A 88 4.47 -9.28 6.09
CA PRO A 88 5.84 -8.98 5.69
C PRO A 88 6.51 -10.09 4.88
N LYS A 89 6.16 -11.35 5.15
CA LYS A 89 6.78 -12.52 4.51
C LYS A 89 6.24 -12.75 3.10
N SER A 90 5.09 -12.18 2.77
CA SER A 90 4.43 -12.33 1.47
C SER A 90 4.97 -11.39 0.39
N ILE A 91 5.86 -10.45 0.73
CA ILE A 91 6.37 -9.47 -0.23
C ILE A 91 7.30 -10.16 -1.22
N VAL A 92 6.87 -10.25 -2.48
CA VAL A 92 7.65 -10.82 -3.57
C VAL A 92 7.87 -9.77 -4.65
N VAL A 93 9.10 -9.61 -5.10
CA VAL A 93 9.42 -8.79 -6.28
C VAL A 93 9.20 -9.62 -7.52
N VAL A 94 8.20 -9.25 -8.32
CA VAL A 94 7.90 -9.92 -9.60
C VAL A 94 8.78 -9.37 -10.70
N TYR A 95 8.96 -8.04 -10.76
CA TYR A 95 9.80 -7.39 -11.76
C TYR A 95 10.26 -6.01 -11.30
N GLY A 96 11.52 -5.63 -11.56
CA GLY A 96 12.08 -4.28 -11.33
C GLY A 96 12.22 -3.81 -9.87
N GLY A 97 11.28 -4.17 -9.00
CA GLY A 97 11.32 -3.95 -7.56
C GLY A 97 11.54 -2.49 -7.16
N PHE A 98 12.41 -2.31 -6.18
CA PHE A 98 12.69 -1.02 -5.55
C PHE A 98 14.01 -0.44 -6.06
N GLY A 99 14.07 0.89 -6.18
CA GLY A 99 15.25 1.58 -6.68
C GLY A 99 16.53 1.26 -5.89
N LYS A 100 17.67 1.20 -6.58
CA LYS A 100 18.99 0.91 -5.99
C LYS A 100 19.34 1.89 -4.87
N HIS A 101 20.14 1.42 -3.91
CA HIS A 101 20.83 2.31 -3.00
C HIS A 101 21.88 3.08 -3.78
N THR A 102 21.63 4.35 -4.12
CA THR A 102 22.74 5.27 -4.40
C THR A 102 23.49 5.42 -3.08
N LYS A 103 24.66 4.77 -2.96
CA LYS A 103 25.69 5.25 -2.04
C LYS A 103 26.02 6.67 -2.50
N LYS A 104 25.77 7.66 -1.65
CA LYS A 104 26.40 8.97 -1.79
C LYS A 104 27.74 8.90 -1.08
#